data_AF-A0A5B0X781-F1
#
_entry.id   AF-A0A5B0X781-F1
#
_cell.length_a   1.000
_cell.length_b   1.000
_cell.length_c   1.000
_cell.angle_alpha   90.00
_cell.angle_beta   90.00
_cell.angle_gamma   90.00
#
_symmetry.space_group_name_H-M   'P 1'
#
loop_
_entity.id
_entity.type
_entity.pdbx_description
1 polymer ?
#
loop_
_entity_poly.entity_id
_entity_poly.type
_entity_poly.pdbx_seq_one_letter_code
_entity_poly.pdbx_strand_id
1 'polypeptide(L)'
;MARAAAALCLTIAVVTVSGPVRAQDAPLWQCQQWQDKIDYYTDLRRKGGSVRDLESWKQARAEYEEKFKDAGCRKHAGLSK
;
A
#
# COMPACT_ATOMS: atom_id res chain seq x y z
N MET A 1 -12.30 22.10 63.60
CA MET A 1 -11.17 21.66 62.76
C MET A 1 -11.74 20.68 61.74
N ALA A 2 -11.76 21.07 60.46
CA ALA A 2 -12.55 20.44 59.40
C ALA A 2 -11.88 19.17 58.86
N ARG A 3 -12.73 18.18 58.54
CA ARG A 3 -12.35 16.86 58.02
C ARG A 3 -11.77 17.00 56.61
N ALA A 4 -10.52 16.58 56.42
CA ALA A 4 -9.94 16.44 55.09
C ALA A 4 -10.52 15.20 54.41
N ALA A 5 -11.40 15.41 53.43
CA ALA A 5 -11.93 14.36 52.58
C ALA A 5 -10.84 13.91 51.60
N ALA A 6 -10.43 12.65 51.71
CA ALA A 6 -9.50 12.01 50.80
C ALA A 6 -10.17 11.86 49.42
N ALA A 7 -9.82 12.74 48.48
CA ALA A 7 -10.22 12.65 47.10
C ALA A 7 -9.45 11.49 46.43
N LEU A 8 -10.10 10.34 46.33
CA LEU A 8 -9.62 9.17 45.60
C LEU A 8 -9.73 9.47 44.09
N CYS A 9 -8.68 10.05 43.50
CA CYS A 9 -8.58 10.25 42.06
C CYS A 9 -8.41 8.88 41.38
N LEU A 10 -9.52 8.31 40.93
CA LEU A 10 -9.58 7.11 40.10
C LEU A 10 -9.10 7.46 38.67
N THR A 11 -7.81 7.34 38.41
CA THR A 11 -7.23 7.53 37.07
C THR A 11 -7.56 6.33 36.19
N ILE A 12 -8.56 6.48 35.32
CA ILE A 12 -8.89 5.51 34.28
C ILE A 12 -7.76 5.53 33.24
N ALA A 13 -6.91 4.50 33.26
CA ALA A 13 -5.90 4.28 32.24
C ALA A 13 -6.59 3.80 30.95
N VAL A 14 -6.72 4.70 29.97
CA VAL A 14 -7.15 4.35 28.62
C VAL A 14 -5.98 3.65 27.92
N VAL A 15 -6.02 2.33 27.86
CA VAL A 15 -5.09 1.53 27.05
C VAL A 15 -5.55 1.62 25.60
N THR A 16 -4.91 2.49 24.81
CA THR A 16 -5.07 2.51 23.36
C THR A 16 -4.33 1.29 22.78
N VAL A 17 -5.08 0.25 22.44
CA VAL A 17 -4.56 -0.89 21.68
C VAL A 17 -4.28 -0.42 20.25
N SER A 18 -3.05 0.01 20.00
CA SER A 18 -2.52 0.28 18.66
C SER A 18 -2.20 -1.04 17.96
N GLY A 19 -3.23 -1.77 17.52
CA GLY A 19 -3.05 -2.96 16.70
C GLY A 19 -2.45 -2.59 15.34
N PRO A 20 -1.54 -3.41 14.76
CA PRO A 20 -1.07 -3.18 13.40
C PRO A 20 -2.26 -3.36 12.44
N VAL A 21 -2.65 -2.28 11.75
CA VAL A 21 -3.53 -2.36 10.58
C VAL A 21 -2.78 -3.17 9.53
N ARG A 22 -3.13 -4.45 9.39
CA ARG A 22 -2.71 -5.22 8.24
C ARG A 22 -3.56 -4.79 7.06
N ALA A 23 -2.94 -4.13 6.09
CA ALA A 23 -3.55 -3.91 4.79
C ALA A 23 -4.03 -5.27 4.28
N GLN A 24 -5.34 -5.38 4.02
CA GLN A 24 -5.91 -6.60 3.48
C GLN A 24 -5.31 -6.81 2.10
N ASP A 25 -4.72 -7.97 1.85
CA ASP A 25 -4.15 -8.29 0.55
C ASP A 25 -5.24 -8.20 -0.52
N ALA A 26 -4.94 -7.56 -1.65
CA ALA A 26 -5.87 -7.51 -2.77
C ALA A 26 -6.18 -8.91 -3.32
N PRO A 27 -7.36 -9.08 -3.92
CA PRO A 27 -7.69 -10.33 -4.60
C PRO A 27 -6.77 -10.56 -5.81
N LEU A 28 -6.52 -11.83 -6.12
CA LEU A 28 -5.60 -12.27 -7.18
C LEU A 28 -5.83 -11.55 -8.52
N TRP A 29 -7.10 -11.40 -8.92
CA TRP A 29 -7.46 -10.75 -10.20
C TRP A 29 -7.00 -9.29 -10.26
N GLN A 30 -7.00 -8.59 -9.12
CA GLN A 30 -6.58 -7.19 -9.06
C GLN A 30 -5.05 -7.08 -9.13
N CYS A 31 -4.34 -7.99 -8.45
CA CYS A 31 -2.89 -8.13 -8.61
C CYS A 31 -2.49 -8.41 -10.06
N GLN A 32 -3.23 -9.30 -10.75
CA GLN A 32 -2.99 -9.60 -12.16
C GLN A 32 -3.17 -8.34 -13.02
N GLN A 33 -4.26 -7.60 -12.83
CA GLN A 33 -4.49 -6.37 -13.60
C GLN A 33 -3.37 -5.34 -13.45
N TRP A 34 -2.88 -5.11 -12.24
CA TRP A 34 -1.76 -4.18 -12.05
C TRP A 34 -0.46 -4.72 -12.65
N GLN A 35 -0.20 -6.02 -12.52
CA GLN A 35 0.94 -6.67 -13.17
C GLN A 35 0.89 -6.52 -14.70
N ASP A 36 -0.27 -6.76 -15.31
CA ASP A 36 -0.46 -6.63 -16.76
C ASP A 36 -0.17 -5.19 -17.23
N LYS A 37 -0.54 -4.18 -16.42
CA LYS A 37 -0.22 -2.78 -16.70
C LYS A 37 1.28 -2.52 -16.58
N ILE A 38 1.94 -3.04 -15.54
CA ILE A 38 3.40 -2.93 -15.38
C ILE A 38 4.12 -3.52 -16.59
N ASP A 39 3.68 -4.69 -17.06
CA ASP A 39 4.27 -5.39 -18.20
C ASP A 39 4.01 -4.63 -19.51
N TYR A 40 2.79 -4.12 -19.69
CA TYR A 40 2.43 -3.28 -20.83
C TYR A 40 3.36 -2.06 -20.96
N TYR A 41 3.55 -1.28 -19.90
CA TYR A 41 4.46 -0.12 -19.95
C TYR A 41 5.93 -0.52 -20.04
N THR A 42 6.30 -1.69 -19.52
CA THR A 42 7.64 -2.25 -19.69
C THR A 42 7.91 -2.59 -21.16
N ASP A 43 6.95 -3.21 -21.83
CA ASP A 43 7.04 -3.54 -23.25
C ASP A 43 7.07 -2.30 -24.14
N LEU A 44 6.23 -1.29 -23.88
CA LEU A 44 6.29 -0.01 -24.59
C LEU A 44 7.68 0.65 -24.47
N ARG A 45 8.25 0.69 -23.26
CA ARG A 45 9.60 1.24 -23.06
C ARG A 45 10.69 0.45 -23.78
N ARG A 46 10.53 -0.87 -23.91
CA ARG A 46 11.46 -1.73 -24.67
C ARG A 46 11.35 -1.49 -26.17
N LYS A 47 10.13 -1.28 -26.69
CA LYS A 47 9.87 -0.95 -28.09
C LYS A 47 10.37 0.45 -28.47
N GLY A 48 10.54 1.32 -27.48
CA GLY A 48 10.99 2.69 -27.68
C GLY A 48 9.85 3.62 -28.10
N GLY A 49 10.15 4.90 -28.20
CA GLY A 49 9.20 5.97 -28.46
C GLY A 49 9.88 7.33 -28.37
N SER A 50 9.11 8.40 -28.36
CA SER A 50 9.69 9.72 -28.07
C SER A 50 10.16 9.80 -26.61
N VAL A 51 11.06 10.73 -26.30
CA VAL A 51 11.49 10.99 -24.92
C VAL A 51 10.30 11.28 -24.00
N ARG A 52 9.29 11.98 -24.53
CA ARG A 52 8.05 12.28 -23.79
C ARG A 52 7.26 11.01 -23.46
N ASP A 53 7.18 10.08 -24.41
CA ASP A 53 6.48 8.81 -24.19
C ASP A 53 7.21 7.96 -23.16
N LEU A 54 8.54 7.89 -23.24
CA LEU A 54 9.36 7.13 -22.30
C LEU A 54 9.19 7.62 -20.85
N GLU A 55 9.20 8.94 -20.62
CA GLU A 55 8.97 9.50 -19.29
C GLU A 55 7.52 9.27 -18.82
N SER A 56 6.53 9.42 -19.71
CA SER A 56 5.14 9.14 -19.38
C SER A 56 4.91 7.68 -18.98
N TRP A 57 5.47 6.73 -19.73
CA TRP A 57 5.35 5.30 -19.43
C TRP A 57 6.11 4.90 -18.18
N LYS A 58 7.27 5.52 -17.91
CA LYS A 58 8.01 5.34 -16.67
C LYS A 58 7.17 5.76 -15.46
N GLN A 59 6.51 6.91 -15.53
CA GLN A 59 5.64 7.38 -14.46
C GLN A 59 4.42 6.49 -14.27
N ALA A 60 3.72 6.15 -15.35
CA ALA A 60 2.58 5.23 -15.30
C ALA A 60 2.98 3.88 -14.69
N ARG A 61 4.10 3.30 -15.12
CA ARG A 61 4.63 2.04 -14.57
C ARG A 61 4.87 2.14 -13.06
N ALA A 62 5.47 3.24 -12.59
CA ALA A 62 5.74 3.45 -11.17
C ALA A 62 4.45 3.50 -10.33
N GLU A 63 3.39 4.14 -10.85
CA GLU A 63 2.09 4.18 -10.17
C GLU A 63 1.48 2.78 -10.01
N TYR A 64 1.60 1.91 -11.02
CA TYR A 64 1.09 0.54 -10.92
C TYR A 64 1.98 -0.33 -10.02
N GLU A 65 3.29 -0.10 -9.99
CA GLU A 65 4.19 -0.77 -9.03
C GLU A 65 3.86 -0.41 -7.59
N GLU A 66 3.52 0.86 -7.33
CA GLU A 66 3.07 1.32 -6.01
C GLU A 66 1.76 0.62 -5.61
N LYS A 67 0.74 0.63 -6.49
CA LYS A 67 -0.53 -0.08 -6.25
C LYS A 67 -0.32 -1.57 -5.98
N PHE A 68 0.52 -2.22 -6.79
CA PHE A 68 0.85 -3.63 -6.63
C PHE A 68 1.53 -3.92 -5.29
N LYS A 69 2.45 -3.03 -4.87
CA LYS A 69 3.16 -3.14 -3.59
C LYS A 69 2.23 -2.91 -2.40
N ASP A 70 1.44 -1.84 -2.43
CA ASP A 70 0.57 -1.42 -1.33
C ASP A 70 -0.55 -2.43 -1.08
N ALA A 71 -1.00 -3.08 -2.14
CA ALA A 71 -2.01 -4.12 -2.07
C ALA A 71 -1.48 -5.51 -1.68
N GLY A 72 -0.20 -5.62 -1.30
CA GLY A 72 0.37 -6.88 -0.84
C GLY A 72 0.59 -7.92 -1.95
N CYS A 73 0.53 -7.51 -3.24
CA CYS A 73 0.64 -8.45 -4.37
C CYS A 73 2.04 -9.02 -4.57
N ARG A 74 3.06 -8.60 -3.80
CA ARG A 74 4.43 -9.14 -3.88
C ARG A 74 4.52 -10.66 -3.70
N LYS A 75 3.59 -11.26 -2.95
CA LYS A 75 3.46 -12.72 -2.83
C LYS A 75 3.07 -13.43 -4.15
N HIS A 76 2.65 -12.65 -5.15
CA HIS A 76 2.18 -13.08 -6.46
C HIS A 76 3.08 -12.60 -7.61
N ALA A 77 4.23 -11.97 -7.30
CA ALA A 77 5.20 -11.53 -8.30
C ALA A 77 5.80 -12.74 -9.02
N GLY A 78 5.27 -13.05 -10.21
CA GLY A 78 5.58 -14.28 -10.97
C GLY A 78 4.41 -14.87 -11.77
N LEU A 79 3.23 -14.25 -11.71
CA LEU A 79 2.05 -14.70 -12.46
C LEU A 79 2.05 -14.33 -13.95
N SER A 80 2.89 -13.40 -14.39
CA SER A 80 3.05 -13.12 -15.82
C SER A 80 3.85 -14.23 -16.49
N LYS A 81 3.13 -15.18 -17.08
CA LYS A 81 3.65 -16.16 -18.04
C LYS A 81 2.87 -16.03 -19.34
#